data_AF-D4KC88-F1
#
_entry.id   AF-D4KC88-F1
#
_cell.length_a   1.000
_cell.length_b   1.000
_cell.length_c   1.000
_cell.angle_alpha   90.00
_cell.angle_beta   90.00
_cell.angle_gamma   90.00
#
_symmetry.space_group_name_H-M   'P 1'
#
loop_
_entity.id
_entity.type
_entity.pdbx_description
1 polymer ?
#
loop_
_entity_poly.entity_id
_entity_poly.type
_entity_poly.pdbx_seq_one_letter_code
_entity_poly.pdbx_strand_id
1 'polypeptide(L)'
;MKEFEGFIFPNGRIVAIPEEEYMAAIEAGKEILVFCGGWAGGYARAFGADKEQDIYEPDKTCYMVYSYDVMDKTFTPEDMKRFAKVIVTDGIRVYMKTGESASDYCSGTFCDCDTKDRLEEHYPDTCSNDIEQYDFSDCRTVDFDMTVRMLGADDKDYEGMVKMLKEILR
;
A
#
# COMPACT_ATOMS: atom_id res chain seq x y z
N MET A 1 3.21 -1.80 -20.71
CA MET A 1 2.88 -2.75 -19.64
C MET A 1 3.49 -2.22 -18.37
N LYS A 2 2.75 -2.30 -17.27
CA LYS A 2 3.18 -1.87 -15.95
C LYS A 2 4.16 -2.92 -15.42
N GLU A 3 5.19 -2.57 -14.69
CA GLU A 3 6.09 -3.63 -14.16
C GLU A 3 5.48 -4.33 -12.94
N PHE A 4 4.71 -3.58 -12.15
CA PHE A 4 4.09 -4.04 -10.91
C PHE A 4 2.67 -3.51 -10.78
N GLU A 5 1.76 -4.32 -10.27
CA GLU A 5 0.50 -3.86 -9.71
C GLU A 5 0.70 -3.45 -8.24
N GLY A 6 0.23 -2.25 -7.89
CA GLY A 6 0.52 -1.63 -6.60
C GLY A 6 -0.73 -1.49 -5.76
N PHE A 7 -0.68 -1.95 -4.52
CA PHE A 7 -1.80 -1.92 -3.60
C PHE A 7 -1.43 -1.17 -2.32
N ILE A 8 -2.23 -0.16 -1.99
CA ILE A 8 -2.09 0.58 -0.74
C ILE A 8 -2.91 -0.12 0.34
N PHE A 9 -2.26 -0.41 1.47
CA PHE A 9 -2.88 -1.03 2.63
C PHE A 9 -3.21 0.02 3.69
N PRO A 10 -4.27 -0.19 4.48
CA PRO A 10 -4.67 0.76 5.51
C PRO A 10 -3.60 1.01 6.59
N ASN A 11 -2.64 0.12 6.80
CA ASN A 11 -1.50 0.37 7.72
C ASN A 11 -0.40 1.28 7.14
N GLY A 12 -0.71 2.10 6.13
CA GLY A 12 0.25 3.04 5.55
C GLY A 12 1.37 2.38 4.73
N ARG A 13 1.16 1.14 4.26
CA ARG A 13 2.12 0.39 3.47
C ARG A 13 1.69 0.22 2.02
N ILE A 14 2.66 0.03 1.14
CA ILE A 14 2.43 -0.31 -0.26
C ILE A 14 2.91 -1.75 -0.51
N VAL A 15 2.10 -2.58 -1.15
CA VAL A 15 2.53 -3.87 -1.68
C VAL A 15 2.58 -3.80 -3.20
N ALA A 16 3.76 -4.08 -3.76
CA ALA A 16 3.94 -4.22 -5.20
C ALA A 16 3.97 -5.71 -5.57
N ILE A 17 3.11 -6.12 -6.48
CA ILE A 17 3.03 -7.47 -7.04
C ILE A 17 3.47 -7.38 -8.50
N PRO A 18 4.39 -8.21 -9.00
CA PRO A 18 4.76 -8.18 -10.43
C PRO A 18 3.51 -8.30 -11.33
N GLU A 19 3.38 -7.45 -12.35
CA GLU A 19 2.19 -7.44 -13.23
C GLU A 19 1.96 -8.81 -13.86
N GLU A 20 3.04 -9.49 -14.27
CA GLU A 20 2.98 -10.85 -14.83
C GLU A 20 2.34 -11.86 -13.86
N GLU A 21 2.72 -11.83 -12.57
CA GLU A 21 2.15 -12.73 -11.57
C GLU A 21 0.68 -12.40 -11.28
N TYR A 22 0.35 -11.12 -11.21
CA TYR A 22 -1.02 -10.66 -10.97
C TYR A 22 -1.95 -11.06 -12.13
N MET A 23 -1.51 -10.81 -13.37
CA MET A 23 -2.27 -11.18 -14.57
C MET A 23 -2.39 -12.69 -14.74
N ALA A 24 -1.33 -13.46 -14.44
CA ALA A 24 -1.40 -14.92 -14.48
C ALA A 24 -2.45 -15.48 -13.49
N ALA A 25 -2.58 -14.89 -12.29
CA ALA A 25 -3.61 -15.27 -11.34
C ALA A 25 -5.02 -14.96 -11.87
N ILE A 26 -5.23 -13.76 -12.41
CA ILE A 26 -6.50 -13.35 -13.02
C ILE A 26 -6.86 -14.25 -14.21
N GLU A 27 -5.90 -14.55 -15.08
CA GLU A 27 -6.11 -15.42 -16.23
C GLU A 27 -6.52 -16.84 -15.82
N ALA A 28 -6.02 -17.32 -14.69
CA ALA A 28 -6.40 -18.60 -14.10
C ALA A 28 -7.75 -18.56 -13.34
N GLY A 29 -8.41 -17.40 -13.24
CA GLY A 29 -9.63 -17.22 -12.43
C GLY A 29 -9.36 -17.42 -10.94
N LYS A 30 -8.19 -16.97 -10.48
CA LYS A 30 -7.72 -17.11 -9.11
C LYS A 30 -7.43 -15.75 -8.50
N GLU A 31 -7.46 -15.71 -7.17
CA GLU A 31 -7.14 -14.55 -6.37
C GLU A 31 -5.68 -14.60 -5.87
N ILE A 32 -5.16 -13.47 -5.43
CA ILE A 32 -3.93 -13.40 -4.64
C ILE A 32 -4.30 -12.92 -3.25
N LEU A 33 -3.92 -13.69 -2.23
CA LEU A 33 -4.08 -13.31 -0.83
C LEU A 33 -2.79 -12.67 -0.32
N VAL A 34 -2.88 -11.46 0.21
CA VAL A 34 -1.74 -10.70 0.71
C VAL A 34 -1.93 -10.40 2.18
N PHE A 35 -0.95 -10.77 2.98
CA PHE A 35 -0.78 -10.35 4.36
C PHE A 35 0.32 -9.28 4.40
N CYS A 36 -0.07 -8.04 4.66
CA CYS A 36 0.83 -6.92 4.85
C CYS A 36 1.00 -6.66 6.35
N GLY A 37 2.15 -7.05 6.89
CA GLY A 37 2.60 -6.67 8.22
C GLY A 37 2.87 -5.16 8.32
N GLY A 38 2.91 -4.67 9.55
CA GLY A 38 3.16 -3.27 9.85
C GLY A 38 3.32 -3.07 11.35
N TRP A 39 3.97 -1.97 11.73
CA TRP A 39 4.17 -1.61 13.14
C TRP A 39 2.82 -1.40 13.85
N ALA A 40 1.89 -0.71 13.19
CA ALA A 40 0.54 -0.42 13.69
C ALA A 40 -0.44 -1.61 13.56
N GLY A 41 -0.01 -2.75 13.00
CA GLY A 41 -0.86 -3.93 12.79
C GLY A 41 -0.71 -4.55 11.40
N GLY A 42 -1.05 -5.84 11.32
CA GLY A 42 -1.10 -6.60 10.07
C GLY A 42 -2.47 -6.53 9.42
N TYR A 43 -2.51 -6.32 8.11
CA TYR A 43 -3.73 -6.35 7.30
C TYR A 43 -3.67 -7.49 6.30
N ALA A 44 -4.81 -8.16 6.09
CA ALA A 44 -4.95 -9.19 5.08
C ALA A 44 -6.00 -8.76 4.05
N ARG A 45 -5.63 -8.83 2.76
CA ARG A 45 -6.50 -8.45 1.66
C ARG A 45 -6.35 -9.42 0.50
N ALA A 46 -7.46 -9.75 -0.14
CA ALA A 46 -7.46 -10.56 -1.35
C ALA A 46 -7.72 -9.67 -2.57
N PHE A 47 -7.04 -9.98 -3.67
CA PHE A 47 -7.15 -9.28 -4.94
C PHE A 47 -7.49 -10.28 -6.04
N GLY A 48 -8.42 -9.91 -6.92
CA GLY A 48 -8.83 -10.73 -8.05
C GLY A 48 -9.49 -9.88 -9.13
N ALA A 49 -9.95 -10.53 -10.18
CA ALA A 49 -10.76 -9.89 -11.20
C ALA A 49 -11.72 -10.91 -11.84
N ASP A 50 -12.92 -10.45 -12.14
CA ASP A 50 -13.86 -11.22 -12.95
C ASP A 50 -13.64 -10.91 -14.43
N LYS A 51 -13.71 -11.96 -15.27
CA LYS A 51 -13.61 -11.82 -16.73
C LYS A 51 -14.99 -11.50 -17.29
N GLU A 52 -15.11 -10.34 -17.90
CA GLU A 52 -16.33 -9.90 -18.58
C GLU A 52 -16.02 -9.52 -20.03
N GLN A 53 -17.06 -9.44 -20.86
CA GLN A 53 -16.95 -8.92 -22.22
C GLN A 53 -17.03 -7.40 -22.17
N ASP A 54 -16.11 -6.70 -22.85
CA ASP A 54 -16.16 -5.25 -22.88
C ASP A 54 -17.44 -4.76 -23.57
N ILE A 55 -18.21 -3.93 -22.88
CA ILE A 55 -19.51 -3.44 -23.34
C ILE A 55 -19.41 -2.49 -24.54
N TYR A 56 -18.26 -1.85 -24.74
CA TYR A 56 -17.98 -0.94 -25.85
C TYR A 56 -17.17 -1.61 -26.96
N GLU A 57 -16.37 -2.62 -26.61
CA GLU A 57 -15.57 -3.41 -27.54
C GLU A 57 -15.86 -4.92 -27.38
N PRO A 58 -16.98 -5.44 -27.91
CA PRO A 58 -17.44 -6.81 -27.65
C PRO A 58 -16.42 -7.90 -27.98
N ASP A 59 -15.49 -7.67 -28.89
CA ASP A 59 -14.45 -8.64 -29.24
C ASP A 59 -13.29 -8.68 -28.23
N LYS A 60 -13.34 -7.86 -27.18
CA LYS A 60 -12.32 -7.76 -26.14
C LYS A 60 -12.84 -8.23 -24.78
N THR A 61 -11.92 -8.84 -24.03
CA THR A 61 -12.14 -9.18 -22.62
C THR A 61 -11.80 -7.96 -21.75
N CYS A 62 -12.71 -7.60 -20.85
CA CYS A 62 -12.42 -6.69 -19.75
C CYS A 62 -12.26 -7.47 -18.44
N TYR A 63 -11.48 -6.90 -17.53
CA TYR A 63 -11.21 -7.48 -16.22
C TYR A 63 -11.79 -6.55 -15.15
N MET A 64 -12.85 -7.01 -14.51
CA MET A 64 -13.50 -6.28 -13.41
C MET A 64 -12.72 -6.57 -12.13
N VAL A 65 -11.69 -5.76 -11.89
CA VAL A 65 -10.81 -5.90 -10.72
C VAL A 65 -11.58 -5.63 -9.44
N TYR A 66 -11.33 -6.45 -8.43
CA TYR A 66 -11.92 -6.31 -7.10
C TYR A 66 -10.91 -6.62 -6.01
N SER A 67 -11.18 -6.11 -4.81
CA SER A 67 -10.42 -6.43 -3.62
C SER A 67 -11.32 -6.44 -2.39
N TYR A 68 -10.97 -7.23 -1.38
CA TYR A 68 -11.71 -7.27 -0.12
C TYR A 68 -10.80 -7.60 1.06
N ASP A 69 -11.15 -7.04 2.21
CA ASP A 69 -10.44 -7.30 3.47
C ASP A 69 -10.79 -8.69 4.00
N VAL A 70 -9.78 -9.39 4.51
CA VAL A 70 -9.91 -10.70 5.14
C VAL A 70 -9.75 -10.51 6.64
N MET A 71 -10.88 -10.48 7.34
CA MET A 71 -10.95 -10.30 8.80
C MET A 71 -11.46 -11.58 9.46
N ASP A 72 -10.81 -11.99 10.55
CA ASP A 72 -11.24 -13.08 11.43
C ASP A 72 -11.63 -14.39 10.72
N LYS A 73 -10.91 -14.72 9.63
CA LYS A 73 -11.22 -15.88 8.79
C LYS A 73 -10.17 -16.98 8.92
N THR A 74 -10.62 -18.17 9.32
CA THR A 74 -9.85 -19.40 9.17
C THR A 74 -10.17 -20.02 7.81
N PHE A 75 -9.15 -20.20 6.98
CA PHE A 75 -9.31 -20.86 5.68
C PHE A 75 -9.24 -22.38 5.84
N THR A 76 -10.18 -23.08 5.21
CA THR A 76 -10.07 -24.53 5.00
C THR A 76 -9.13 -24.80 3.81
N PRO A 77 -8.62 -26.04 3.66
CA PRO A 77 -7.87 -26.42 2.46
C PRO A 77 -8.65 -26.19 1.15
N GLU A 78 -9.99 -26.30 1.18
CA GLU A 78 -10.82 -26.02 0.01
C GLU A 78 -10.86 -24.52 -0.31
N ASP A 79 -11.04 -23.65 0.70
CA ASP A 79 -10.99 -22.21 0.52
C ASP A 79 -9.65 -21.75 -0.09
N MET A 80 -8.55 -22.40 0.30
CA MET A 80 -7.21 -22.06 -0.20
C MET A 80 -7.06 -22.28 -1.70
N LYS A 81 -7.86 -23.15 -2.32
CA LYS A 81 -7.79 -23.42 -3.77
C LYS A 81 -8.20 -22.22 -4.62
N ARG A 82 -8.89 -21.22 -4.07
CA ARG A 82 -9.25 -19.99 -4.81
C ARG A 82 -8.06 -19.06 -5.02
N PHE A 83 -7.01 -19.21 -4.21
CA PHE A 83 -5.81 -18.38 -4.33
C PHE A 83 -4.76 -19.07 -5.21
N ALA A 84 -4.22 -18.33 -6.17
CA ALA A 84 -3.04 -18.74 -6.93
C ALA A 84 -1.77 -18.57 -6.08
N LYS A 85 -1.74 -17.56 -5.22
CA LYS A 85 -0.57 -17.22 -4.40
C LYS A 85 -1.01 -16.61 -3.07
N VAL A 86 -0.22 -16.89 -2.04
CA VAL A 86 -0.27 -16.20 -0.74
C VAL A 86 1.03 -15.44 -0.57
N ILE A 87 0.95 -14.15 -0.33
CA ILE A 87 2.09 -13.26 -0.10
C ILE A 87 2.06 -12.82 1.35
N VAL A 88 3.18 -12.97 2.06
CA VAL A 88 3.39 -12.44 3.41
C VAL A 88 4.56 -11.49 3.34
N THR A 89 4.34 -10.22 3.68
CA THR A 89 5.32 -9.13 3.50
C THR A 89 5.09 -8.03 4.52
N ASP A 90 6.11 -7.25 4.85
CA ASP A 90 5.95 -6.00 5.64
C ASP A 90 5.53 -4.80 4.77
N GLY A 91 5.46 -5.01 3.46
CA GLY A 91 5.23 -3.95 2.48
C GLY A 91 6.36 -2.94 2.41
N ILE A 92 6.25 -2.04 1.43
CA ILE A 92 7.09 -0.86 1.30
C ILE A 92 6.64 0.15 2.35
N ARG A 93 7.58 0.62 3.15
CA ARG A 93 7.36 1.70 4.11
C ARG A 93 7.29 3.03 3.35
N VAL A 94 6.24 3.79 3.56
CA VAL A 94 6.13 5.16 3.07
C VAL A 94 6.59 6.09 4.18
N TYR A 95 7.55 6.98 3.90
CA TYR A 95 8.06 7.95 4.86
C TYR A 95 7.34 9.28 4.69
N MET A 96 7.05 9.93 5.81
CA MET A 96 6.41 11.24 5.88
C MET A 96 7.47 12.33 6.07
N LYS A 97 7.12 13.59 5.82
CA LYS A 97 8.03 14.74 6.03
C LYS A 97 8.40 14.95 7.51
N THR A 98 7.66 14.33 8.43
CA THR A 98 8.02 14.17 9.84
C THR A 98 9.31 13.38 10.07
N GLY A 99 9.72 12.56 9.08
CA GLY A 99 10.82 11.60 9.17
C GLY A 99 10.39 10.19 9.62
N GLU A 100 9.17 10.05 10.13
CA GLU A 100 8.59 8.77 10.53
C GLU A 100 7.89 8.09 9.35
N SER A 101 7.65 6.77 9.46
CA SER A 101 6.87 6.06 8.44
C SER A 101 5.38 6.20 8.68
N ALA A 102 4.59 6.32 7.62
CA ALA A 102 3.13 6.31 7.69
C ALA A 102 2.63 5.11 8.50
N SER A 103 1.74 5.38 9.44
CA SER A 103 1.05 4.37 10.25
C SER A 103 -0.35 4.05 9.70
N ASP A 104 -0.89 4.94 8.86
CA ASP A 104 -2.24 4.81 8.31
C ASP A 104 -2.32 5.33 6.85
N TYR A 105 -3.32 4.84 6.11
CA TYR A 105 -3.77 5.40 4.85
C TYR A 105 -5.29 5.56 4.87
N CYS A 106 -5.75 6.79 5.08
CA CYS A 106 -7.16 7.13 5.22
C CYS A 106 -7.54 8.29 4.30
N SER A 107 -8.76 8.26 3.77
CA SER A 107 -9.30 9.32 2.88
C SER A 107 -8.41 9.67 1.68
N GLY A 108 -7.68 8.68 1.15
CA GLY A 108 -6.78 8.87 0.00
C GLY A 108 -5.44 9.52 0.36
N THR A 109 -5.01 9.50 1.62
CA THR A 109 -3.78 10.16 2.08
C THR A 109 -3.05 9.30 3.10
N PHE A 110 -1.73 9.19 2.96
CA PHE A 110 -0.87 8.59 3.99
C PHE A 110 -0.77 9.51 5.19
N CYS A 111 -0.77 8.94 6.38
CA CYS A 111 -0.49 9.71 7.58
C CYS A 111 0.29 8.93 8.63
N ASP A 112 1.04 9.70 9.40
CA ASP A 112 1.70 9.28 10.62
C ASP A 112 0.89 9.88 11.78
N CYS A 113 -0.10 9.10 12.26
CA CYS A 113 -0.96 9.49 13.38
C CYS A 113 -0.22 9.41 14.71
N ASP A 114 0.74 8.50 14.83
CA ASP A 114 1.43 8.22 16.09
C ASP A 114 2.31 9.41 16.50
N THR A 115 2.96 10.10 15.55
CA THR A 115 3.72 11.31 15.84
C THR A 115 2.82 12.45 16.26
N LYS A 116 1.65 12.60 15.63
CA LYS A 116 0.67 13.61 16.04
C LYS A 116 0.21 13.38 17.48
N ASP A 117 -0.23 12.16 17.79
CA ASP A 117 -0.74 11.81 19.12
C ASP A 117 0.35 11.96 20.19
N ARG A 118 1.60 11.56 19.90
CA ARG A 118 2.74 11.74 20.83
C ARG A 118 3.10 13.20 21.06
N LEU A 119 3.02 14.04 20.03
CA LEU A 119 3.28 15.48 20.18
C LEU A 119 2.18 16.16 21.00
N GLU A 120 0.92 15.79 20.79
CA GLU A 120 -0.22 16.29 21.57
C GLU A 120 -0.18 15.80 23.05
N GLU A 121 0.26 14.56 23.31
CA GLU A 121 0.38 13.99 24.66
C GLU A 121 1.56 14.57 25.47
N HIS A 122 2.73 14.76 24.83
CA HIS A 122 3.93 15.24 25.54
C HIS A 122 3.96 16.75 25.76
N TYR A 123 3.16 17.53 25.01
CA TYR A 123 3.06 18.98 25.14
C TYR A 123 1.60 19.43 25.25
N PRO A 124 0.88 19.07 26.33
CA PRO A 124 -0.54 19.34 26.49
C PRO A 124 -0.84 20.85 26.65
N ASP A 125 0.14 21.63 27.12
CA ASP A 125 0.07 23.09 27.18
C ASP A 125 0.71 23.68 25.92
N THR A 126 -0.13 24.13 25.01
CA THR A 126 0.18 24.75 23.70
C THR A 126 1.00 26.06 23.75
N CYS A 127 1.63 26.37 24.88
CA CYS A 127 2.49 27.55 25.10
C CYS A 127 3.99 27.25 25.01
N SER A 128 4.38 26.03 24.62
CA SER A 128 5.77 25.69 24.30
C SER A 128 6.08 26.07 22.85
N ASN A 129 7.07 26.94 22.64
CA ASN A 129 7.57 27.36 21.31
C ASN A 129 8.08 26.20 20.42
N ASP A 130 8.10 24.97 20.94
CA ASP A 130 8.55 23.77 20.22
C ASP A 130 7.44 23.16 19.34
N ILE A 131 6.15 23.34 19.68
CA ILE A 131 5.03 22.87 18.83
C ILE A 131 4.82 23.79 17.63
N GLU A 132 5.03 25.11 17.78
CA GLU A 132 4.88 26.07 16.67
C GLU A 132 5.87 25.84 15.53
N GLN A 133 6.93 25.06 15.75
CA GLN A 133 7.88 24.63 14.72
C GLN A 133 7.39 23.41 13.93
N TYR A 134 6.34 22.73 14.39
CA TYR A 134 5.84 21.51 13.78
C TYR A 134 4.68 21.82 12.84
N ASP A 135 4.90 21.68 11.54
CA ASP A 135 3.83 21.75 10.57
C ASP A 135 3.08 20.41 10.54
N PHE A 136 1.87 20.37 11.11
CA PHE A 136 1.02 19.18 11.06
C PHE A 136 0.62 18.77 9.63
N SER A 137 0.90 19.60 8.62
CA SER A 137 0.83 19.18 7.22
C SER A 137 1.88 18.12 6.87
N ASP A 138 3.02 18.08 7.58
CA ASP A 138 4.08 17.08 7.36
C ASP A 138 3.64 15.68 7.77
N CYS A 139 2.75 15.55 8.77
CA CYS A 139 2.10 14.27 9.14
C CYS A 139 1.26 13.67 8.01
N ARG A 140 0.97 14.43 6.95
CA ARG A 140 0.18 14.00 5.77
C ARG A 140 0.92 14.18 4.45
N THR A 141 2.17 14.63 4.50
CA THR A 141 2.99 14.88 3.31
C THR A 141 4.05 13.79 3.20
N VAL A 142 3.98 13.02 2.11
CA VAL A 142 4.95 11.95 1.83
C VAL A 142 6.32 12.54 1.48
N ASP A 143 7.37 12.02 2.10
CA ASP A 143 8.76 12.22 1.70
C ASP A 143 9.19 11.11 0.73
N PHE A 144 9.02 11.38 -0.56
CA PHE A 144 9.40 10.46 -1.63
C PHE A 144 10.90 10.16 -1.66
N ASP A 145 11.74 11.17 -1.43
CA ASP A 145 13.18 11.03 -1.50
C ASP A 145 13.67 10.13 -0.36
N MET A 146 13.14 10.32 0.85
CA MET A 146 13.41 9.44 1.98
C MET A 146 12.90 8.02 1.74
N THR A 147 11.70 7.89 1.20
CA THR A 147 11.11 6.58 0.87
C THR A 147 12.00 5.80 -0.10
N VAL A 148 12.48 6.43 -1.18
CA VAL A 148 13.35 5.79 -2.17
C VAL A 148 14.73 5.46 -1.59
N ARG A 149 15.33 6.36 -0.80
CA ARG A 149 16.60 6.08 -0.13
C ARG A 149 16.51 4.89 0.82
N MET A 150 15.40 4.78 1.56
CA MET A 150 15.18 3.69 2.51
C MET A 150 14.88 2.34 1.82
N LEU A 151 14.49 2.37 0.55
CA LEU A 151 14.44 1.17 -0.31
C LEU A 151 15.84 0.71 -0.78
N GLY A 152 16.90 1.48 -0.47
CA GLY A 152 18.27 1.14 -0.82
C GLY A 152 18.60 1.40 -2.29
N ALA A 153 17.86 2.28 -2.97
CA ALA A 153 18.19 2.71 -4.32
C ALA A 153 19.57 3.39 -4.33
N ASP A 154 20.46 2.94 -5.21
CA ASP A 154 21.60 3.75 -5.60
C ASP A 154 21.14 4.85 -6.60
N ASP A 155 22.03 5.78 -6.94
CA ASP A 155 21.69 6.88 -7.84
C ASP A 155 21.21 6.42 -9.23
N LYS A 156 21.53 5.18 -9.65
CA LYS A 156 21.14 4.64 -10.96
C LYS A 156 19.71 4.08 -10.94
N ASP A 157 19.28 3.53 -9.81
CA ASP A 157 17.94 2.97 -9.63
C ASP A 157 16.92 3.99 -9.09
N TYR A 158 17.40 5.14 -8.60
CA TYR A 158 16.58 6.19 -8.01
C TYR A 158 15.42 6.65 -8.90
N GLU A 159 15.70 7.01 -10.16
CA GLU A 159 14.66 7.49 -11.08
C GLU A 159 13.61 6.42 -11.38
N GLY A 160 14.03 5.15 -11.48
CA GLY A 160 13.16 4.00 -11.68
C GLY A 160 12.22 3.79 -10.49
N MET A 161 12.75 3.82 -9.27
CA MET A 161 11.94 3.67 -8.06
C MET A 161 10.99 4.84 -7.83
N VAL A 162 11.44 6.08 -8.08
CA VAL A 162 10.57 7.26 -8.04
C VAL A 162 9.42 7.11 -9.04
N LYS A 163 9.71 6.66 -10.26
CA LYS A 163 8.70 6.43 -11.29
C LYS A 163 7.70 5.34 -10.86
N MET A 164 8.18 4.20 -10.36
CA MET A 164 7.36 3.11 -9.85
C MET A 164 6.42 3.61 -8.74
N LEU A 165 6.95 4.28 -7.71
CA LEU A 165 6.12 4.80 -6.62
C LEU A 165 5.10 5.82 -7.10
N LYS A 166 5.47 6.71 -8.03
CA LYS A 166 4.51 7.65 -8.64
C LYS A 166 3.43 6.95 -9.46
N GLU A 167 3.73 5.83 -10.11
CA GLU A 167 2.72 5.04 -10.82
C GLU A 167 1.76 4.32 -9.88
N ILE A 168 2.24 3.88 -8.70
CA ILE A 168 1.41 3.26 -7.67
C ILE A 168 0.53 4.30 -6.94
N LEU A 169 1.02 5.54 -6.79
CA LEU A 169 0.37 6.62 -6.04
C LEU A 169 -0.46 7.61 -6.89
N ARG A 170 -0.72 7.27 -8.16
CA ARG A 170 -1.62 8.04 -9.04
C ARG A 170 -3.08 7.73 -8.77
#